data_AF-A0A6J2PEM6-F1
#
_entry.id   AF-A0A6J2PEM6-F1
#
_cell.length_a   1.000
_cell.length_b   1.000
_cell.length_c   1.000
_cell.angle_alpha   90.00
_cell.angle_beta   90.00
_cell.angle_gamma   90.00
#
_symmetry.space_group_name_H-M   'P 1'
#
loop_
_entity.id
_entity.type
_entity.pdbx_description
1 polymer ?
#
loop_
_entity_poly.entity_id
_entity_poly.type
_entity_poly.pdbx_seq_one_letter_code
_entity_poly.pdbx_strand_id
1 'polypeptide(L)'
;MEINPLNVSNPSGKNTTTSGGGIPPRERETEGRNGNHVRKRDLESRDSQNDLQIVDCNTALCGRLKCEVGRLEMTKNAILFIYSRLAVNNFLRTENQNRSYVVRSTASFTVIKMPYKNLVSELPSNSTTVSVSVLWVVDVPQPVPGWVVALAVLAGLLLLALLIFIMYKLGFFKRVRPPQEDCTEKEQLQPEENGNTDS
;
A
#
# COMPACT_ATOMS: atom_id res chain seq x y z
N MET A 1 17.22 -34.92 -9.79
CA MET A 1 17.91 -33.74 -9.26
C MET A 1 16.98 -33.11 -8.22
N GLU A 2 17.27 -33.32 -6.94
CA GLU A 2 16.45 -32.82 -5.85
C GLU A 2 16.99 -31.45 -5.44
N ILE A 3 16.40 -30.42 -6.00
CA ILE A 3 16.78 -29.04 -5.71
C ILE A 3 16.09 -28.72 -4.37
N ASN A 4 16.86 -28.48 -3.32
CA ASN A 4 16.38 -27.97 -2.02
C ASN A 4 16.63 -26.46 -1.95
N PRO A 5 15.80 -25.63 -2.62
CA PRO A 5 15.99 -24.18 -2.69
C PRO A 5 15.84 -23.47 -1.34
N LEU A 6 15.42 -24.17 -0.28
CA LEU A 6 15.08 -23.61 1.03
C LEU A 6 16.06 -23.98 2.14
N ASN A 7 17.15 -24.71 1.84
CA ASN A 7 18.17 -25.14 2.80
C ASN A 7 17.60 -25.69 4.12
N VAL A 8 16.55 -26.51 4.03
CA VAL A 8 15.93 -27.12 5.21
C VAL A 8 16.81 -28.28 5.69
N SER A 9 17.43 -28.12 6.86
CA SER A 9 18.15 -29.18 7.56
C SER A 9 17.23 -29.84 8.59
N ASN A 10 17.02 -31.16 8.46
CA ASN A 10 16.29 -31.95 9.44
C ASN A 10 17.15 -32.11 10.72
N PRO A 11 16.69 -31.74 11.93
CA PRO A 11 17.42 -32.04 13.15
C PRO A 11 17.36 -33.55 13.43
N SER A 12 18.28 -34.31 12.83
CA SER A 12 18.44 -35.73 13.11
C SER A 12 19.08 -35.91 14.50
N GLY A 13 18.41 -36.68 15.36
CA GLY A 13 18.78 -36.89 16.74
C GLY A 13 20.17 -37.51 16.91
N LYS A 14 21.01 -36.85 17.72
CA LYS A 14 22.18 -37.49 18.33
C LYS A 14 21.78 -38.05 19.69
N ASN A 15 21.78 -39.37 19.80
CA ASN A 15 21.73 -40.07 21.07
C ASN A 15 23.14 -40.01 21.69
N THR A 16 23.30 -39.24 22.76
CA THR A 16 24.50 -39.33 23.63
C THR A 16 24.05 -39.20 25.07
N THR A 17 24.10 -40.34 25.78
CA THR A 17 23.99 -40.42 27.23
C THR A 17 25.26 -39.85 27.84
N THR A 18 25.19 -38.68 28.46
CA THR A 18 26.17 -38.22 29.45
C THR A 18 25.44 -37.46 30.56
N SER A 19 25.67 -37.93 31.78
CA SER A 19 25.12 -37.47 33.05
C SER A 19 25.46 -36.02 33.39
N GLY A 20 24.54 -35.36 34.10
CA GLY A 20 24.84 -34.34 35.11
C GLY A 20 25.07 -32.91 34.62
N GLY A 21 24.16 -32.01 34.98
CA GLY A 21 24.37 -30.56 34.88
C GLY A 21 23.06 -29.78 34.80
N GLY A 22 22.49 -29.42 35.96
CA GLY A 22 21.38 -28.48 36.02
C GLY A 22 21.84 -27.08 35.59
N ILE A 23 21.03 -26.40 34.77
CA ILE A 23 21.24 -25.01 34.36
C ILE A 23 20.03 -24.19 34.86
N PRO A 24 20.24 -23.06 35.57
CA PRO A 24 19.18 -22.27 36.17
C PRO A 24 18.40 -21.45 35.11
N PRO A 25 17.25 -20.85 35.48
CA PRO A 25 16.46 -20.01 34.57
C PRO A 25 17.27 -18.75 34.23
N ARG A 26 17.61 -18.55 32.95
CA ARG A 26 18.26 -17.31 32.50
C ARG A 26 17.20 -16.22 32.35
N GLU A 27 17.35 -15.20 33.18
CA GLU A 27 16.56 -13.98 33.18
C GLU A 27 16.68 -13.20 31.86
N ARG A 28 15.65 -12.40 31.65
CA ARG A 28 15.35 -11.54 30.49
C ARG A 28 16.42 -10.46 30.31
N GLU A 29 17.39 -10.68 29.41
CA GLU A 29 18.23 -9.60 28.89
C GLU A 29 17.54 -8.98 27.66
N THR A 30 17.15 -7.71 27.81
CA THR A 30 16.58 -6.88 26.75
C THR A 30 17.69 -6.45 25.80
N GLU A 31 18.07 -7.33 24.88
CA GLU A 31 19.02 -6.97 23.82
C GLU A 31 18.28 -6.19 22.73
N GLY A 32 18.57 -4.88 22.68
CA GLY A 32 18.05 -3.90 21.74
C GLY A 32 18.38 -4.27 20.30
N ARG A 33 17.60 -5.18 19.72
CA ARG A 33 17.64 -5.49 18.31
C ARG A 33 16.81 -4.43 17.60
N ASN A 34 17.49 -3.51 16.92
CA ASN A 34 16.92 -2.50 16.04
C ASN A 34 16.18 -3.21 14.89
N GLY A 35 14.96 -3.66 15.18
CA GLY A 35 14.10 -4.33 14.23
C GLY A 35 13.52 -3.26 13.33
N ASN A 36 13.90 -3.28 12.05
CA ASN A 36 13.16 -2.60 11.01
C ASN A 36 11.72 -3.13 11.08
N HIS A 37 10.88 -2.43 11.82
CA HIS A 37 9.49 -2.79 12.05
C HIS A 37 8.79 -2.53 10.72
N VAL A 38 8.76 -3.55 9.87
CA VAL A 38 7.96 -3.54 8.66
C VAL A 38 6.52 -3.40 9.13
N ARG A 39 6.01 -2.17 9.12
CA ARG A 39 4.61 -1.87 9.44
C ARG A 39 3.75 -2.72 8.52
N LYS A 40 3.07 -3.72 9.08
CA LYS A 40 1.92 -4.33 8.42
C LYS A 40 0.93 -3.20 8.19
N ARG A 41 0.58 -2.97 6.93
CA ARG A 41 -0.55 -2.11 6.58
C ARG A 41 -1.78 -3.01 6.66
N ASP A 42 -2.51 -2.90 7.75
CA ASP A 42 -3.84 -3.48 7.84
C ASP A 42 -4.74 -2.65 6.92
N LEU A 43 -5.12 -3.22 5.78
CA LEU A 43 -5.99 -2.58 4.80
C LEU A 43 -7.40 -3.13 5.00
N GLU A 44 -8.36 -2.24 5.28
CA GLU A 44 -9.78 -2.57 5.24
C GLU A 44 -10.14 -3.02 3.82
N SER A 45 -10.82 -4.17 3.73
CA SER A 45 -11.21 -4.81 2.47
C SER A 45 -12.26 -3.96 1.75
N ARG A 46 -11.83 -2.95 0.99
CA ARG A 46 -12.67 -2.35 -0.04
C ARG A 46 -12.73 -3.34 -1.19
N ASP A 47 -13.83 -4.08 -1.22
CA ASP A 47 -14.16 -5.13 -2.17
C ASP A 47 -14.10 -4.57 -3.61
N SER A 48 -12.90 -4.64 -4.19
CA SER A 48 -12.68 -4.38 -5.61
C SER A 48 -13.00 -5.69 -6.30
N GLN A 49 -14.30 -5.92 -6.48
CA GLN A 49 -14.92 -7.20 -6.84
C GLN A 49 -14.58 -7.71 -8.25
N ASN A 50 -13.55 -7.16 -8.91
CA ASN A 50 -13.21 -7.54 -10.27
C ASN A 50 -11.70 -7.87 -10.35
N ASP A 51 -11.43 -9.16 -10.58
CA ASP A 51 -10.11 -9.76 -10.89
C ASP A 51 -9.25 -10.23 -9.70
N LEU A 52 -9.82 -11.11 -8.86
CA LEU A 52 -9.08 -11.91 -7.87
C LEU A 52 -8.54 -13.20 -8.50
N GLN A 53 -7.21 -13.34 -8.59
CA GLN A 53 -6.56 -14.52 -9.15
C GLN A 53 -5.87 -15.38 -8.08
N ILE A 54 -6.18 -16.68 -8.08
CA ILE A 54 -5.60 -17.65 -7.14
C ILE A 54 -4.33 -18.25 -7.73
N VAL A 55 -3.22 -18.10 -7.00
CA VAL A 55 -1.93 -18.71 -7.32
C VAL A 55 -1.70 -19.86 -6.35
N ASP A 56 -1.80 -21.09 -6.84
CA ASP A 56 -1.60 -22.31 -6.06
C ASP A 56 -0.60 -23.26 -6.75
N CYS A 57 -0.36 -24.42 -6.14
CA CYS A 57 0.56 -25.41 -6.70
C CYS A 57 0.06 -26.11 -7.97
N ASN A 58 -1.17 -25.82 -8.44
CA ASN A 58 -1.67 -26.30 -9.73
C ASN A 58 -1.41 -25.27 -10.84
N THR A 59 -1.44 -23.97 -10.51
CA THR A 59 -1.24 -22.88 -11.47
C THR A 59 0.20 -22.36 -11.55
N ALA A 60 1.03 -22.62 -10.53
CA ALA A 60 2.41 -22.15 -10.45
C ALA A 60 3.42 -23.26 -10.15
N LEU A 61 4.71 -22.96 -10.39
CA LEU A 61 5.82 -23.84 -10.01
C LEU A 61 5.86 -24.00 -8.48
N CYS A 62 5.71 -25.24 -8.00
CA CYS A 62 5.56 -25.53 -6.59
C CYS A 62 6.82 -26.18 -6.00
N GLY A 63 7.33 -25.61 -4.90
CA GLY A 63 8.35 -26.25 -4.07
C GLY A 63 7.68 -27.19 -3.06
N ARG A 64 8.03 -28.49 -3.08
CA ARG A 64 7.47 -29.48 -2.15
C ARG A 64 8.47 -29.76 -1.03
N LEU A 65 8.02 -29.57 0.21
CA LEU A 65 8.78 -29.96 1.40
C LEU A 65 8.17 -31.22 2.00
N LYS A 66 8.99 -32.25 2.22
CA LYS A 66 8.60 -33.47 2.92
C LYS A 66 9.32 -33.51 4.26
N CYS A 67 8.57 -33.82 5.32
CA CYS A 67 9.10 -33.92 6.67
C CYS A 67 8.70 -35.28 7.24
N GLU A 68 9.67 -36.01 7.78
CA GLU A 68 9.41 -37.24 8.54
C GLU A 68 9.30 -36.89 10.02
N VAL A 69 8.11 -37.11 10.57
CA VAL A 69 7.85 -36.90 11.99
C VAL A 69 7.92 -38.24 12.70
N GLY A 70 8.70 -38.30 13.79
CA GLY A 70 8.82 -39.49 14.61
C GLY A 70 7.56 -39.80 15.43
N ARG A 71 7.71 -40.58 16.50
CA ARG A 71 6.60 -40.92 17.40
C ARG A 71 6.10 -39.67 18.11
N LEU A 72 4.85 -39.29 17.83
CA LEU A 72 4.15 -38.21 18.52
C LEU A 72 3.25 -38.80 19.60
N GLU A 73 3.46 -38.39 20.84
CA GLU A 73 2.62 -38.82 21.97
C GLU A 73 1.35 -38.00 22.04
N MET A 74 0.36 -38.54 22.74
CA MET A 74 -0.87 -37.81 23.05
C MET A 74 -0.49 -36.49 23.73
N THR A 75 -1.07 -35.37 23.27
CA THR A 75 -0.78 -33.97 23.66
C THR A 75 0.50 -33.32 23.12
N LYS A 76 1.39 -34.07 22.44
CA LYS A 76 2.54 -33.47 21.76
C LYS A 76 2.16 -32.98 20.36
N ASN A 77 2.84 -31.93 19.90
CA ASN A 77 2.66 -31.34 18.59
C ASN A 77 4.02 -31.15 17.90
N ALA A 78 4.06 -31.39 16.59
CA ALA A 78 5.18 -31.03 15.73
C ALA A 78 4.83 -29.74 14.98
N ILE A 79 5.71 -28.73 15.02
CA ILE A 79 5.50 -27.44 14.36
C ILE A 79 6.60 -27.23 13.33
N LEU A 80 6.19 -26.86 12.12
CA LEU A 80 7.10 -26.48 11.03
C LEU A 80 6.98 -24.97 10.81
N PHE A 81 8.09 -24.24 11.01
CA PHE A 81 8.15 -22.82 10.71
C PHE A 81 8.73 -22.60 9.31
N ILE A 82 7.92 -22.05 8.42
CA ILE A 82 8.33 -21.72 7.05
C ILE A 82 8.43 -20.21 6.93
N TYR A 83 9.64 -19.71 6.72
CA TYR A 83 9.88 -18.30 6.45
C TYR A 83 10.04 -18.11 4.94
N SER A 84 9.21 -17.26 4.36
CA SER A 84 9.26 -16.92 2.94
C SER A 84 9.19 -15.40 2.75
N ARG A 85 9.70 -14.94 1.61
CA ARG A 85 9.57 -13.54 1.18
C ARG A 85 8.83 -13.50 -0.14
N LEU A 86 7.84 -12.62 -0.22
CA LEU A 86 7.10 -12.40 -1.45
C LEU A 86 7.91 -11.47 -2.37
N ALA A 87 8.19 -11.94 -3.59
CA ALA A 87 8.86 -11.14 -4.62
C ALA A 87 7.85 -10.19 -5.28
N VAL A 88 7.64 -9.02 -4.67
CA VAL A 88 6.64 -8.02 -5.09
C VAL A 88 6.79 -7.58 -6.55
N ASN A 89 8.03 -7.55 -7.06
CA ASN A 89 8.33 -7.15 -8.45
C ASN A 89 7.58 -7.97 -9.51
N ASN A 90 7.25 -9.24 -9.25
CA ASN A 90 6.49 -10.06 -10.20
C ASN A 90 5.03 -9.61 -10.34
N PHE A 91 4.45 -9.10 -9.25
CA PHE A 91 3.08 -8.62 -9.24
C PHE A 91 2.99 -7.23 -9.87
N LEU A 92 4.03 -6.38 -9.73
CA LEU A 92 4.07 -5.01 -10.27
C LEU A 92 4.26 -4.90 -11.80
N ARG A 93 4.44 -6.02 -12.50
CA ARG A 93 4.60 -6.03 -13.97
C ARG A 93 3.34 -5.50 -14.64
N THR A 94 3.50 -4.78 -15.75
CA THR A 94 2.39 -4.15 -16.51
C THR A 94 1.24 -5.11 -16.84
N GLU A 95 1.54 -6.39 -17.08
CA GLU A 95 0.55 -7.45 -17.36
C GLU A 95 -0.30 -7.88 -16.15
N ASN A 96 0.21 -7.62 -14.94
CA ASN A 96 -0.36 -8.01 -13.65
C ASN A 96 -0.84 -6.80 -12.83
N GLN A 97 -0.67 -5.59 -13.38
CA GLN A 97 -1.22 -4.37 -12.80
C GLN A 97 -2.75 -4.43 -12.84
N ASN A 98 -3.39 -3.91 -11.79
CA ASN A 98 -4.85 -3.91 -11.61
C ASN A 98 -5.51 -5.27 -11.28
N ARG A 99 -4.74 -6.30 -10.87
CA ARG A 99 -5.28 -7.60 -10.46
C ARG A 99 -4.90 -7.97 -9.04
N SER A 100 -5.87 -8.31 -8.20
CA SER A 100 -5.57 -8.79 -6.86
C SER A 100 -5.23 -10.29 -6.88
N TYR A 101 -4.23 -10.73 -6.13
CA TYR A 101 -3.79 -12.12 -6.11
C TYR A 101 -3.97 -12.76 -4.74
N VAL A 102 -4.30 -14.04 -4.70
CA VAL A 102 -4.31 -14.86 -3.48
C VAL A 102 -3.31 -15.99 -3.65
N VAL A 103 -2.18 -15.91 -2.95
CA VAL A 103 -1.16 -16.95 -2.93
C VAL A 103 -1.56 -18.00 -1.90
N ARG A 104 -1.81 -19.23 -2.34
CA ARG A 104 -2.26 -20.34 -1.49
C ARG A 104 -1.20 -21.42 -1.39
N SER A 105 -0.84 -21.76 -0.16
CA SER A 105 0.02 -22.90 0.16
C SER A 105 -0.78 -23.97 0.87
N THR A 106 -0.53 -25.23 0.54
CA THR A 106 -1.19 -26.38 1.14
C THR A 106 -0.18 -27.23 1.92
N ALA A 107 -0.57 -27.63 3.12
CA ALA A 107 0.19 -28.55 3.96
C ALA A 107 -0.70 -29.75 4.26
N SER A 108 -0.19 -30.96 4.07
CA SER A 108 -0.90 -32.19 4.41
C SER A 108 -0.04 -33.08 5.28
N PHE A 109 -0.70 -33.86 6.13
CA PHE A 109 -0.05 -34.90 6.90
C PHE A 109 -0.82 -36.21 6.75
N THR A 110 -0.07 -37.31 6.78
CA THR A 110 -0.59 -38.66 6.76
C THR A 110 0.17 -39.47 7.79
N VAL A 111 -0.54 -40.10 8.71
CA VAL A 111 0.08 -41.02 9.66
C VAL A 111 0.38 -42.31 8.92
N ILE A 112 1.62 -42.80 9.00
CA ILE A 112 2.07 -44.03 8.32
C ILE A 112 2.10 -45.25 9.23
N LYS A 113 2.24 -45.04 10.54
CA LYS A 113 2.39 -46.12 11.53
C LYS A 113 1.91 -45.69 12.90
N MET A 114 1.09 -46.53 13.52
CA MET A 114 0.66 -46.39 14.90
C MET A 114 1.43 -47.36 15.81
N PRO A 115 1.68 -47.01 17.09
CA PRO A 115 2.39 -47.87 18.02
C PRO A 115 1.58 -49.09 18.47
N TYR A 116 0.27 -49.09 18.23
CA TYR A 116 -0.64 -50.19 18.57
C TYR A 116 -1.00 -50.99 17.31
N LYS A 117 -0.90 -52.32 17.37
CA LYS A 117 -1.20 -53.21 16.24
C LYS A 117 -2.70 -53.43 15.99
N ASN A 118 -3.55 -53.01 16.93
CA ASN A 118 -4.91 -53.54 17.02
C ASN A 118 -6.04 -52.58 16.62
N LEU A 119 -5.80 -51.37 16.14
CA LEU A 119 -6.93 -50.45 15.89
C LEU A 119 -6.73 -49.57 14.64
N VAL A 120 -7.78 -49.62 13.81
CA VAL A 120 -8.16 -48.79 12.66
C VAL A 120 -7.57 -49.20 11.31
N SER A 121 -8.47 -49.52 10.36
CA SER A 121 -8.17 -49.86 8.95
C SER A 121 -7.73 -48.64 8.12
N GLU A 122 -7.83 -47.44 8.67
CA GLU A 122 -7.57 -46.17 8.00
C GLU A 122 -6.78 -45.25 8.93
N LEU A 123 -5.60 -44.80 8.48
CA LEU A 123 -4.73 -43.97 9.28
C LEU A 123 -5.14 -42.49 9.15
N PRO A 124 -5.07 -41.69 10.22
CA PRO A 124 -5.45 -40.28 10.17
C PRO A 124 -4.65 -39.51 9.10
N SER A 125 -5.37 -38.74 8.30
CA SER A 125 -4.79 -37.78 7.38
C SER A 125 -5.64 -36.52 7.32
N ASN A 126 -5.00 -35.37 7.13
CA ASN A 126 -5.68 -34.10 6.96
C ASN A 126 -4.82 -33.16 6.11
N SER A 127 -5.43 -32.10 5.62
CA SER A 127 -4.77 -31.01 4.92
C SER A 127 -5.26 -29.66 5.44
N THR A 128 -4.37 -28.68 5.46
CA THR A 128 -4.66 -27.32 5.84
C THR A 128 -4.11 -26.39 4.77
N THR A 129 -4.82 -25.30 4.51
CA THR A 129 -4.43 -24.31 3.51
C THR A 129 -4.17 -22.97 4.20
N VAL A 130 -3.10 -22.32 3.78
CA VAL A 130 -2.71 -20.98 4.25
C VAL A 130 -2.71 -20.07 3.04
N SER A 131 -3.41 -18.94 3.13
CA SER A 131 -3.53 -17.96 2.06
C SER A 131 -2.92 -16.63 2.47
N VAL A 132 -2.28 -15.98 1.49
CA VAL A 132 -1.79 -14.60 1.60
C VAL A 132 -2.39 -13.80 0.46
N SER A 133 -3.10 -12.73 0.78
CA SER A 133 -3.68 -11.81 -0.19
C SER A 133 -2.69 -10.70 -0.56
N VAL A 134 -2.61 -10.43 -1.86
CA VAL A 134 -1.84 -9.34 -2.47
C VAL A 134 -2.84 -8.46 -3.21
N LEU A 135 -3.29 -7.40 -2.55
CA LEU A 135 -4.33 -6.53 -3.08
C LEU A 135 -3.71 -5.39 -3.88
N TRP A 136 -4.28 -5.13 -5.06
CA TRP A 136 -4.02 -3.90 -5.78
C TRP A 136 -4.96 -2.82 -5.28
N VAL A 137 -4.37 -1.80 -4.66
CA VAL A 137 -5.12 -0.64 -4.19
C VAL A 137 -4.74 0.53 -5.08
N VAL A 138 -5.72 0.99 -5.87
CA VAL A 138 -5.61 2.30 -6.50
C VAL A 138 -5.88 3.32 -5.41
N ASP A 139 -4.87 4.13 -5.10
CA ASP A 139 -5.06 5.31 -4.26
C ASP A 139 -5.86 6.32 -5.07
N VAL A 140 -7.18 6.28 -4.93
CA VAL A 140 -8.05 7.29 -5.54
C VAL A 140 -7.79 8.59 -4.79
N PRO A 141 -7.25 9.65 -5.43
CA PRO A 141 -6.99 10.91 -4.76
C PRO A 141 -8.27 11.38 -4.10
N GLN A 142 -8.21 11.60 -2.78
CA GLN A 142 -9.37 12.12 -2.07
C GLN A 142 -9.75 13.49 -2.66
N PRO A 143 -11.03 13.74 -2.96
CA PRO A 143 -11.45 15.02 -3.50
C PRO A 143 -11.12 16.12 -2.50
N VAL A 144 -10.44 17.16 -2.98
CA VAL A 144 -10.08 18.32 -2.14
C VAL A 144 -11.38 19.00 -1.68
N PRO A 145 -11.55 19.28 -0.37
CA PRO A 145 -12.75 19.93 0.13
C PRO A 145 -12.99 21.29 -0.55
N GLY A 146 -14.24 21.57 -0.94
CA GLY A 146 -14.59 22.79 -1.69
C GLY A 146 -14.25 24.09 -0.96
N TRP A 147 -14.24 24.08 0.38
CA TRP A 147 -13.83 25.25 1.17
C TRP A 147 -12.36 25.63 0.95
N VAL A 148 -11.46 24.65 0.73
CA VAL A 148 -10.04 24.90 0.45
C VAL A 148 -9.91 25.61 -0.88
N VAL A 149 -10.69 25.19 -1.88
CA VAL A 149 -10.74 25.83 -3.20
C VAL A 149 -11.24 27.26 -3.08
N ALA A 150 -12.30 27.50 -2.32
CA ALA A 150 -12.84 28.84 -2.09
C ALA A 150 -11.82 29.78 -1.41
N LEU A 151 -11.11 29.29 -0.37
CA LEU A 151 -10.06 30.07 0.30
C LEU A 151 -8.89 30.39 -0.64
N ALA A 152 -8.48 29.45 -1.49
CA ALA A 152 -7.41 29.67 -2.46
C ALA A 152 -7.77 30.78 -3.47
N VAL A 153 -9.02 30.79 -3.96
CA VAL A 153 -9.50 31.83 -4.89
C VAL A 153 -9.57 33.19 -4.21
N LEU A 154 -10.10 33.27 -2.98
CA LEU A 154 -10.16 34.51 -2.20
C LEU A 154 -8.76 35.09 -1.94
N ALA A 155 -7.81 34.24 -1.52
CA ALA A 155 -6.43 34.65 -1.29
C ALA A 155 -5.73 35.08 -2.60
N GLY A 156 -5.96 34.37 -3.70
CA GLY A 156 -5.43 34.71 -5.02
C GLY A 156 -5.92 36.07 -5.54
N LEU A 157 -7.22 36.35 -5.41
CA LEU A 157 -7.80 37.64 -5.79
C LEU A 157 -7.27 38.79 -4.94
N LEU A 158 -7.14 38.56 -3.64
CA LEU A 158 -6.61 39.56 -2.72
C LEU A 158 -5.14 39.89 -3.03
N LEU A 159 -4.30 38.86 -3.28
CA LEU A 159 -2.91 39.04 -3.72
C LEU A 159 -2.84 39.79 -5.06
N LEU A 160 -3.67 39.41 -6.02
CA LEU A 160 -3.71 40.05 -7.35
C LEU A 160 -4.06 41.53 -7.25
N ALA A 161 -5.08 41.88 -6.47
CA ALA A 161 -5.48 43.27 -6.24
C ALA A 161 -4.35 44.08 -5.58
N LEU A 162 -3.66 43.50 -4.61
CA LEU A 162 -2.53 44.13 -3.92
C LEU A 162 -1.37 44.40 -4.90
N LEU A 163 -1.03 43.45 -5.76
CA LEU A 163 0.00 43.64 -6.79
C LEU A 163 -0.36 44.75 -7.79
N ILE A 164 -1.61 44.79 -8.25
CA ILE A 164 -2.10 45.87 -9.12
C ILE A 164 -1.97 47.21 -8.41
N PHE A 165 -2.35 47.30 -7.13
CA PHE A 165 -2.24 48.53 -6.35
C PHE A 165 -0.78 48.98 -6.17
N ILE A 166 0.14 48.06 -5.90
CA ILE A 166 1.58 48.34 -5.84
C ILE A 166 2.08 48.86 -7.18
N MET A 167 1.78 48.17 -8.29
CA MET A 167 2.22 48.62 -9.62
C MET A 167 1.61 49.96 -10.02
N TYR A 168 0.38 50.24 -9.59
CA TYR A 168 -0.28 51.53 -9.76
C TYR A 168 0.43 52.63 -8.98
N LYS A 169 0.77 52.40 -7.72
CA LYS A 169 1.47 53.37 -6.85
C LYS A 169 2.95 53.56 -7.21
N LEU A 170 3.63 52.50 -7.63
CA LEU A 170 5.02 52.56 -8.13
C LEU A 170 5.12 53.19 -9.53
N GLY A 171 4.00 53.61 -10.12
CA GLY A 171 4.03 54.54 -11.25
C GLY A 171 4.43 53.92 -12.58
N PHE A 172 4.20 52.61 -12.79
CA PHE A 172 4.47 51.98 -14.09
C PHE A 172 3.62 52.58 -15.23
N PHE A 173 2.47 53.20 -14.88
CA PHE A 173 1.61 53.97 -15.78
C PHE A 173 1.88 55.48 -15.81
N LYS A 174 2.83 56.00 -15.02
CA LYS A 174 3.33 57.38 -15.17
C LYS A 174 4.42 57.46 -16.21
N ARG A 175 4.17 56.85 -17.38
CA ARG A 175 4.92 57.24 -18.58
C ARG A 175 4.37 58.58 -19.01
N VAL A 176 5.18 59.59 -18.75
CA VAL A 176 5.09 60.94 -19.31
C VAL A 176 4.75 60.81 -20.80
N ARG A 177 3.52 61.15 -21.19
CA ARG A 177 3.28 61.52 -22.59
C ARG A 177 4.12 62.79 -22.81
N PRO A 178 5.00 62.86 -23.82
CA PRO A 178 5.52 64.16 -24.23
C PRO A 178 4.32 65.08 -24.53
N PRO A 179 4.40 66.38 -24.17
CA PRO A 179 3.28 67.30 -24.31
C PRO A 179 2.88 67.41 -25.79
N GLN A 180 1.62 67.11 -26.10
CA GLN A 180 0.98 67.64 -27.29
C GLN A 180 0.39 68.97 -26.85
N GLU A 181 1.03 70.05 -27.27
CA GLU A 181 0.64 71.42 -26.94
C GLU A 181 -0.76 71.74 -27.48
N ASP A 182 -1.45 72.57 -26.71
CA ASP A 182 -2.83 72.99 -26.88
C ASP A 182 -3.09 73.66 -28.23
N CYS A 183 -4.26 73.38 -28.83
CA CYS A 183 -4.89 74.36 -29.72
C CYS A 183 -6.41 74.38 -29.51
N THR A 184 -6.83 75.44 -28.83
CA THR A 184 -8.08 76.20 -29.07
C THR A 184 -9.32 75.80 -28.28
N GLU A 185 -9.35 76.31 -27.05
CA GLU A 185 -10.51 76.95 -26.42
C GLU A 185 -11.33 77.80 -27.42
N LYS A 186 -12.63 77.51 -27.56
CA LYS A 186 -13.72 78.50 -27.67
C LYS A 186 -15.03 77.88 -27.18
N GLU A 187 -15.31 78.03 -25.90
CA GLU A 187 -16.67 77.96 -25.35
C GLU A 187 -17.29 79.36 -25.49
N GLN A 188 -18.42 79.48 -26.19
CA GLN A 188 -19.39 80.57 -26.02
C GLN A 188 -20.79 80.03 -26.32
N LEU A 189 -21.67 80.15 -25.33
CA LEU A 189 -23.06 79.69 -25.31
C LEU A 189 -24.03 80.86 -25.56
N GLN A 190 -25.10 80.56 -26.34
CA GLN A 190 -26.49 81.08 -26.30
C GLN A 190 -26.84 82.49 -26.87
N PRO A 191 -28.13 82.80 -27.24
CA PRO A 191 -29.41 82.15 -26.88
C PRO A 191 -30.51 81.96 -27.99
N GLU A 192 -31.58 81.22 -27.61
CA GLU A 192 -33.04 81.29 -27.94
C GLU A 192 -33.60 81.58 -29.36
N GLU A 193 -34.55 80.76 -29.84
CA GLU A 193 -36.01 81.06 -29.84
C GLU A 193 -36.82 79.94 -30.55
N ASN A 194 -37.87 79.43 -29.89
CA ASN A 194 -38.86 78.51 -30.46
C ASN A 194 -40.00 79.28 -31.15
N GLY A 195 -40.52 78.81 -32.30
CA GLY A 195 -41.82 79.30 -32.82
C GLY A 195 -42.21 78.90 -34.25
N ASN A 196 -43.03 77.84 -34.34
CA ASN A 196 -44.08 77.48 -35.32
C ASN A 196 -44.33 78.38 -36.57
N THR A 197 -44.68 77.78 -37.73
CA THR A 197 -45.98 77.90 -38.48
C THR A 197 -45.86 77.44 -39.95
N ASP A 198 -46.74 76.50 -40.32
CA ASP A 198 -47.31 76.08 -41.63
C ASP A 198 -46.72 76.52 -42.99
N SER A 199 -46.57 75.53 -43.89
CA SER A 199 -47.16 75.48 -45.25
C SER A 199 -47.08 74.07 -45.84
#